data_AF-A0A7S2J2N6-F1
#
_entry.id   AF-A0A7S2J2N6-F1
#
_cell.length_a   1.000
_cell.length_b   1.000
_cell.length_c   1.000
_cell.angle_alpha   90.00
_cell.angle_beta   90.00
_cell.angle_gamma   90.00
#
_symmetry.space_group_name_H-M   'P 1'
#
loop_
_entity.id
_entity.type
_entity.pdbx_description
1 polymer ?
#
loop_
_entity_poly.entity_id
_entity_poly.type
_entity_poly.pdbx_seq_one_letter_code
_entity_poly.pdbx_strand_id
1 'polypeptide(L)'
;YVKQEMYEAAIPFFARASQIEPNEVKWRLMVASCYRRMGAFPQALRLYEEIHRSHPNDIECVRYLITICKEMKQKYDHYAAHLRKLEKQQESQGGAANPGGPRPM
;
A
#
# COMPACT_ATOMS: atom_id res chain seq x y z
N TYR A 1 -10.77 -2.21 21.44
CA TYR A 1 -11.86 -1.21 21.47
C TYR A 1 -11.37 0.16 21.04
N VAL A 2 -10.56 0.89 21.82
CA VAL A 2 -10.11 2.28 21.48
C VAL A 2 -9.52 2.45 20.06
N LYS A 3 -8.74 1.49 19.56
CA LYS A 3 -8.12 1.61 18.22
C LYS A 3 -9.14 1.58 17.08
N GLN A 4 -10.19 0.76 17.18
CA GLN A 4 -11.20 0.61 16.11
C GLN A 4 -12.06 1.87 15.97
N GLU A 5 -12.52 2.44 17.08
CA GLU A 5 -13.25 3.73 17.10
C GLU A 5 -12.43 4.86 16.48
N MET A 6 -11.11 4.91 16.76
CA MET A 6 -10.25 5.93 16.16
C MET A 6 -10.09 5.75 14.65
N TYR A 7 -10.06 4.52 14.13
CA TYR A 7 -9.97 4.28 12.69
C TYR A 7 -11.26 4.64 11.98
N GLU A 8 -12.41 4.33 12.57
CA GLU A 8 -13.72 4.67 12.02
C GLU A 8 -13.92 6.19 11.95
N ALA A 9 -13.52 6.90 13.00
CA ALA A 9 -13.49 8.35 13.02
C ALA A 9 -12.46 8.94 12.04
N ALA A 10 -11.34 8.25 11.76
CA ALA A 10 -10.26 8.74 10.89
C ALA A 10 -10.58 8.62 9.38
N ILE A 11 -11.39 7.63 8.96
CA ILE A 11 -11.82 7.45 7.57
C ILE A 11 -12.33 8.75 6.92
N PRO A 12 -13.27 9.51 7.52
CA PRO A 12 -13.75 10.76 6.92
C PRO A 12 -12.72 11.88 6.86
N PHE A 13 -11.68 11.85 7.72
CA PHE A 13 -10.57 12.82 7.62
C PHE A 13 -9.69 12.51 6.42
N PHE A 14 -9.31 11.23 6.24
CA PHE A 14 -8.52 10.81 5.08
C PHE A 14 -9.31 10.91 3.77
N ALA A 15 -10.63 10.68 3.80
CA ALA A 15 -11.50 10.88 2.64
C ALA A 15 -11.61 12.36 2.25
N ARG A 16 -11.62 13.29 3.21
CA ARG A 16 -11.50 14.72 2.91
C ARG A 16 -10.12 15.07 2.37
N ALA A 17 -9.05 14.51 2.95
CA ALA A 17 -7.70 14.72 2.46
C ALA A 17 -7.55 14.23 1.00
N SER A 18 -8.15 13.09 0.64
CA SER A 18 -8.13 12.58 -0.74
C SER A 18 -9.00 13.41 -1.70
N GLN A 19 -9.92 14.24 -1.22
CA GLN A 19 -10.63 15.23 -2.05
C GLN A 19 -9.81 16.49 -2.28
N ILE A 20 -9.01 16.90 -1.29
CA ILE A 20 -8.13 18.07 -1.38
C ILE A 20 -6.92 17.74 -2.27
N GLU A 21 -6.34 16.56 -2.10
CA GLU A 21 -5.21 16.04 -2.87
C GLU A 21 -5.61 14.74 -3.58
N PRO A 22 -6.42 14.82 -4.65
CA PRO A 22 -6.85 13.63 -5.40
C PRO A 22 -5.70 12.94 -6.12
N ASN A 23 -4.57 13.62 -6.27
CA ASN A 23 -3.35 13.11 -6.88
C ASN A 23 -2.56 12.21 -5.93
N GLU A 24 -2.82 12.30 -4.61
CA GLU A 24 -2.05 11.59 -3.60
C GLU A 24 -2.75 10.29 -3.21
N VAL A 25 -2.15 9.18 -3.62
CA VAL A 25 -2.65 7.82 -3.43
C VAL A 25 -2.58 7.41 -1.96
N LYS A 26 -1.64 7.99 -1.24
CA LYS A 26 -1.38 7.72 0.17
C LYS A 26 -2.62 7.88 1.04
N TRP A 27 -3.46 8.90 0.78
CA TRP A 27 -4.70 9.10 1.54
C TRP A 27 -5.68 7.94 1.38
N ARG A 28 -5.84 7.41 0.15
CA ARG A 28 -6.68 6.24 -0.11
C ARG A 28 -6.10 4.97 0.52
N LEU A 29 -4.77 4.82 0.50
CA LEU A 29 -4.07 3.71 1.19
C LEU A 29 -4.28 3.75 2.71
N MET A 30 -4.30 4.95 3.30
CA MET A 30 -4.60 5.13 4.72
C MET A 30 -6.03 4.73 5.07
N VAL A 31 -7.01 5.07 4.23
CA VAL A 31 -8.40 4.60 4.39
C VAL A 31 -8.47 3.07 4.34
N ALA A 32 -7.82 2.43 3.37
CA ALA A 32 -7.77 0.96 3.27
C ALA A 32 -7.13 0.32 4.52
N SER A 33 -6.06 0.94 5.05
CA SER A 33 -5.37 0.48 6.25
C SER A 33 -6.25 0.61 7.50
N CYS A 34 -7.11 1.64 7.58
CA CYS A 34 -8.11 1.79 8.64
C CYS A 34 -9.07 0.61 8.61
N TYR A 35 -9.66 0.28 7.44
CA TYR A 35 -10.54 -0.88 7.29
C TYR A 35 -9.84 -2.19 7.70
N ARG A 36 -8.57 -2.39 7.33
CA ARG A 36 -7.79 -3.57 7.75
C ARG A 36 -7.71 -3.66 9.28
N ARG A 37 -7.39 -2.56 9.97
CA ARG A 37 -7.27 -2.53 11.43
C ARG A 37 -8.60 -2.60 12.17
N MET A 38 -9.69 -2.26 11.49
CA MET A 38 -11.05 -2.48 11.98
C MET A 38 -11.47 -3.96 11.87
N GLY A 39 -10.74 -4.79 11.14
CA GLY A 39 -11.11 -6.17 10.83
C GLY A 39 -11.98 -6.31 9.59
N ALA A 40 -12.26 -5.21 8.89
CA ALA A 40 -12.99 -5.17 7.63
C ALA A 40 -12.06 -5.52 6.45
N PHE A 41 -11.49 -6.72 6.49
CA PHE A 41 -10.53 -7.17 5.48
C PHE A 41 -11.07 -7.15 4.04
N PRO A 42 -12.32 -7.57 3.75
CA PRO A 42 -12.86 -7.53 2.40
C PRO A 42 -12.96 -6.11 1.82
N GLN A 43 -13.33 -5.13 2.65
CA GLN A 43 -13.42 -3.72 2.23
C GLN A 43 -12.03 -3.13 1.98
N ALA A 44 -11.07 -3.41 2.88
CA ALA A 44 -9.70 -2.98 2.69
C ALA A 44 -9.09 -3.55 1.40
N LEU A 45 -9.32 -4.83 1.11
CA LEU A 45 -8.81 -5.50 -0.09
C LEU A 45 -9.39 -4.88 -1.36
N ARG A 46 -10.71 -4.64 -1.42
CA ARG A 46 -11.36 -3.92 -2.53
C ARG A 46 -10.70 -2.57 -2.79
N LEU A 47 -10.50 -1.78 -1.73
CA LEU A 47 -9.95 -0.44 -1.86
C LEU A 47 -8.48 -0.47 -2.33
N TYR A 48 -7.68 -1.41 -1.81
CA TYR A 48 -6.32 -1.62 -2.28
C TYR A 48 -6.28 -2.05 -3.77
N GLU A 49 -7.20 -2.91 -4.22
CA GLU A 49 -7.27 -3.29 -5.64
C GLU A 49 -7.64 -2.11 -6.55
N GLU A 50 -8.57 -1.24 -6.13
CA GLU A 50 -8.92 -0.02 -6.88
C GLU A 50 -7.73 0.95 -6.98
N ILE A 51 -6.99 1.10 -5.88
CA ILE A 51 -5.77 1.89 -5.86
C ILE A 51 -4.73 1.29 -6.80
N HIS A 52 -4.51 -0.02 -6.72
CA HIS A 52 -3.55 -0.72 -7.58
C HIS A 52 -3.92 -0.63 -9.07
N ARG A 53 -5.22 -0.65 -9.41
CA ARG A 53 -5.68 -0.42 -10.79
C ARG A 53 -5.35 0.98 -11.30
N SER A 54 -5.44 1.98 -10.43
CA SER A 54 -5.13 3.37 -10.79
C SER A 54 -3.62 3.62 -10.81
N HIS A 55 -2.88 3.00 -9.89
CA HIS A 55 -1.44 3.14 -9.72
C HIS A 55 -0.77 1.76 -9.61
N PRO A 56 -0.65 1.03 -10.73
CA PRO A 56 -0.07 -0.31 -10.73
C PRO A 56 1.42 -0.31 -10.38
N ASN A 57 2.11 0.83 -10.53
CA ASN A 57 3.52 0.99 -10.19
C ASN A 57 3.76 1.35 -8.71
N ASP A 58 2.72 1.47 -7.90
CA ASP A 58 2.88 1.85 -6.50
C ASP A 58 3.28 0.65 -5.62
N ILE A 59 4.53 0.65 -5.17
CA ILE A 59 5.12 -0.41 -4.36
C ILE A 59 4.42 -0.52 -3.00
N GLU A 60 4.02 0.60 -2.39
CA GLU A 60 3.36 0.61 -1.09
C GLU A 60 2.02 -0.13 -1.16
N CYS A 61 1.21 0.14 -2.19
CA CYS A 61 -0.06 -0.54 -2.42
C CYS A 61 0.10 -2.06 -2.49
N VAL A 62 1.09 -2.55 -3.24
CA VAL A 62 1.34 -3.98 -3.39
C VAL A 62 1.80 -4.60 -2.07
N ARG A 63 2.62 -3.91 -1.27
CA ARG A 63 3.00 -4.35 0.09
C ARG A 63 1.79 -4.47 1.01
N TYR A 64 0.87 -3.52 0.94
CA TYR A 64 -0.37 -3.60 1.72
C TYR A 64 -1.26 -4.76 1.27
N LEU A 65 -1.40 -5.01 -0.04
CA LEU A 65 -2.12 -6.17 -0.58
C LEU A 65 -1.54 -7.50 -0.07
N ILE A 66 -0.21 -7.64 -0.06
CA ILE A 66 0.45 -8.82 0.50
C ILE A 66 0.14 -8.97 1.99
N THR A 67 0.23 -7.87 2.73
CA THR A 67 -0.01 -7.86 4.19
C THR A 67 -1.43 -8.32 4.50
N ILE A 68 -2.43 -7.79 3.80
CA ILE A 68 -3.82 -8.17 4.04
C ILE A 68 -4.13 -9.59 3.59
N CYS A 69 -3.59 -10.05 2.45
CA CYS A 69 -3.72 -11.44 2.04
C CYS A 69 -3.08 -12.41 3.06
N LYS A 70 -1.95 -12.01 3.67
CA LYS A 70 -1.31 -12.78 4.74
C LYS A 70 -2.21 -12.88 5.97
N GLU A 71 -2.87 -11.78 6.36
CA GLU A 71 -3.82 -11.79 7.47
C GLU A 71 -5.08 -12.61 7.16
N MET A 72 -5.57 -12.56 5.92
CA MET A 72 -6.69 -13.39 5.44
C MET A 72 -6.30 -14.86 5.19
N LYS A 73 -5.03 -15.26 5.42
CA LYS A 73 -4.47 -16.59 5.09
C LYS A 73 -4.72 -17.02 3.64
N GLN A 74 -4.73 -16.06 2.72
CA GLN A 74 -4.93 -16.29 1.28
C GLN A 74 -3.59 -16.29 0.54
N LYS A 75 -3.54 -16.91 -0.65
CA LYS A 75 -2.33 -16.92 -1.48
C LYS A 75 -1.99 -15.49 -1.93
N TYR A 76 -0.78 -15.04 -1.60
CA TYR A 76 -0.25 -13.72 -1.97
C TYR A 76 0.94 -13.80 -2.95
N ASP A 77 1.22 -15.00 -3.47
CA ASP A 77 2.40 -15.30 -4.29
C ASP A 77 2.49 -14.41 -5.54
N HIS A 78 1.35 -14.15 -6.18
CA HIS A 78 1.26 -13.25 -7.33
C HIS A 78 1.59 -11.81 -6.97
N TYR A 79 1.11 -11.30 -5.82
CA TYR A 79 1.44 -9.96 -5.35
C TYR A 79 2.93 -9.85 -4.95
N ALA A 80 3.48 -10.88 -4.31
CA ALA A 80 4.91 -10.91 -3.95
C ALA A 80 5.82 -10.95 -5.18
N ALA A 81 5.46 -11.72 -6.21
CA ALA A 81 6.18 -11.72 -7.48
C ALA A 81 6.08 -10.36 -8.19
N HIS A 82 4.91 -9.71 -8.13
CA HIS A 82 4.70 -8.38 -8.70
C HIS A 82 5.51 -7.31 -7.96
N LEU A 83 5.54 -7.34 -6.62
CA LEU A 83 6.35 -6.44 -5.79
C LEU A 83 7.83 -6.49 -6.17
N ARG A 84 8.40 -7.71 -6.26
CA ARG A 84 9.81 -7.88 -6.64
C ARG A 84 10.12 -7.30 -8.02
N LYS A 85 9.19 -7.40 -8.97
CA LYS A 85 9.34 -6.80 -10.31
C LYS A 85 9.33 -5.27 -10.23
N LEU A 86 8.40 -4.70 -9.47
CA LEU A 86 8.30 -3.25 -9.28
C LEU A 86 9.53 -2.68 -8.58
N GLU A 87 9.98 -3.30 -7.48
CA GLU A 87 11.20 -2.89 -6.77
C GLU A 87 12.41 -2.90 -7.71
N LYS A 88 12.57 -3.97 -8.50
CA LYS A 88 13.66 -4.06 -9.49
C LYS A 88 13.56 -3.00 -10.60
N GLN A 89 12.35 -2.68 -11.07
CA GLN A 89 12.14 -1.61 -12.05
C GLN A 89 12.43 -0.23 -11.46
N GLN A 90 12.01 0.02 -10.22
CA GLN A 90 12.27 1.28 -9.54
C GLN A 90 13.75 1.44 -9.20
N GLU A 91 14.44 0.36 -8.84
CA GLU A 91 15.88 0.33 -8.63
C GLU A 91 16.65 0.54 -9.95
N SER A 92 16.14 0.00 -11.07
CA SER A 92 16.73 0.26 -12.40
C SER A 92 16.50 1.69 -12.89
N GLN A 93 15.39 2.33 -12.50
CA GLN A 93 15.09 3.73 -12.84
C GLN A 93 15.74 4.73 -11.86
N GLY A 94 15.92 4.35 -10.59
CA GLY A 94 16.60 5.12 -9.55
C GLY A 94 18.11 4.88 -9.46
N GLY A 95 18.62 3.85 -10.16
CA GLY A 95 20.03 3.47 -10.21
C GLY A 95 20.94 4.45 -10.95
N ALA A 96 20.41 5.56 -11.47
CA ALA A 96 21.22 6.71 -11.87
C ALA A 96 21.63 7.60 -10.67
N ALA A 97 21.19 7.30 -9.44
CA ALA A 97 21.47 8.15 -8.27
C ALA A 97 21.70 7.37 -6.96
N ASN A 98 22.70 6.48 -6.89
CA ASN A 98 23.53 6.40 -5.67
C ASN A 98 24.90 5.70 -5.89
N PRO A 99 26.03 6.40 -5.67
CA PRO A 99 27.37 5.82 -5.65
C PRO A 99 27.64 5.24 -4.25
N GLY A 100 27.19 4.01 -3.99
CA GLY A 100 27.29 3.40 -2.67
C GLY A 100 27.70 1.93 -2.71
N GLY A 101 28.60 1.56 -3.62
CA GLY A 101 29.23 0.25 -3.61
C GLY A 101 30.20 0.11 -2.43
N PRO A 102 30.27 -1.04 -1.75
CA PRO A 102 31.10 -1.21 -0.56
C PRO A 102 32.58 -1.06 -0.93
N ARG A 103 33.30 -0.21 -0.20
CA ARG A 103 34.77 -0.11 -0.28
C ARG A 103 35.38 -1.46 0.17
N PRO A 104 36.12 -2.18 -0.69
CA PRO A 104 36.95 -3.29 -0.27
C PRO A 104 38.36 -2.80 0.12
N MET A 105 38.88 -3.46 1.16
CA MET A 105 40.21 -3.39 1.81
C MET A 105 40.56 -2.14 2.62
#